data_AF-F4KL15-F1
#
_entry.id   AF-F4KL15-F1
#
_cell.length_a   1.000
_cell.length_b   1.000
_cell.length_c   1.000
_cell.angle_alpha   90.00
_cell.angle_beta   90.00
_cell.angle_gamma   90.00
#
_symmetry.space_group_name_H-M   'P 1'
#
loop_
_entity.id
_entity.type
_entity.pdbx_description
1 polymer ?
#
loop_
_entity_poly.entity_id
_entity_poly.type
_entity_poly.pdbx_seq_one_letter_code
_entity_poly.pdbx_strand_id
1 'polypeptide(L)'
;MKKRNISLSQFTPKLSDIPIPERLRRWRQGAVAGGTLASGVAVTALALVYWQRHKRSKSYSYATRTFDTLEVGTGVQLQIKFDTVSHASLRVSYPNALRRRVKVRIADKTLSIRRLPYRNRWVPGEVFAELTLPSINQLRVVGDAKVVATGCNKLDTPFDLLQIGGQVEGLTIDAHYAEVQLRGNAKADLYLSCDQSFISYSGSPEVRAVLQSEGQAHITATGSGSATLLGQTKELTLTASDRSVVRADTLTVEAANALLSDSAECYLQVTDRLSYTLCNDSKLGLIQQPKRIVKAEVLDSATLETLDGKR
;
A
#
# COMPACT_ATOMS: atom_id res chain seq x y z
N MET A 1 -3.09 29.94 -35.29
CA MET A 1 -2.86 29.80 -33.83
C MET A 1 -4.12 30.17 -33.08
N LYS A 2 -4.86 29.20 -32.54
CA LYS A 2 -6.06 29.41 -31.70
C LYS A 2 -5.81 28.72 -30.35
N LYS A 3 -5.66 29.49 -29.28
CA LYS A 3 -5.60 28.98 -27.90
C LYS A 3 -7.01 28.55 -27.48
N ARG A 4 -7.21 27.27 -27.17
CA ARG A 4 -8.40 26.76 -26.49
C ARG A 4 -8.15 26.82 -24.98
N ASN A 5 -9.04 27.51 -24.27
CA ASN A 5 -9.13 27.51 -22.81
C ASN A 5 -9.57 26.12 -22.34
N ILE A 6 -8.79 25.52 -21.44
CA ILE A 6 -9.23 24.36 -20.67
C ILE A 6 -9.59 24.91 -19.28
N SER A 7 -10.87 24.88 -18.96
CA SER A 7 -11.43 25.25 -17.67
C SER A 7 -10.97 24.24 -16.61
N LEU A 8 -10.11 24.68 -15.69
CA LEU A 8 -9.86 24.00 -14.43
C LEU A 8 -11.14 24.06 -13.59
N SER A 9 -11.82 22.92 -13.43
CA SER A 9 -12.87 22.75 -12.42
C SER A 9 -12.25 22.94 -11.05
N GLN A 10 -12.48 24.12 -10.47
CA GLN A 10 -12.11 24.45 -9.10
C GLN A 10 -12.87 23.52 -8.15
N PHE A 11 -12.14 22.72 -7.38
CA PHE A 11 -12.64 22.15 -6.13
C PHE A 11 -12.90 23.31 -5.16
N THR A 12 -14.13 23.81 -5.11
CA THR A 12 -14.62 24.60 -3.98
C THR A 12 -15.08 23.62 -2.90
N PRO A 13 -14.40 23.50 -1.75
CA PRO A 13 -14.99 22.79 -0.62
C PRO A 13 -16.27 23.53 -0.21
N LYS A 14 -17.37 22.79 -0.05
CA LYS A 14 -18.60 23.37 0.51
C LYS A 14 -18.28 23.93 1.90
N LEU A 15 -18.66 25.18 2.14
CA LEU A 15 -18.41 25.93 3.38
C LEU A 15 -18.93 25.22 4.65
N SER A 16 -19.81 24.22 4.51
CA SER A 16 -20.35 23.40 5.59
C SER A 16 -19.35 22.42 6.21
N ASP A 17 -18.27 22.08 5.51
CA ASP A 17 -17.44 20.91 5.84
C ASP A 17 -16.15 21.27 6.59
N ILE A 18 -15.98 22.53 6.99
CA ILE A 18 -14.80 23.01 7.72
C ILE A 18 -15.04 22.85 9.24
N PRO A 19 -14.32 21.94 9.95
CA PRO A 19 -14.47 21.79 11.39
C PRO A 19 -13.96 23.04 12.13
N ILE A 20 -14.84 23.66 12.92
CA ILE A 20 -14.55 24.88 13.69
C ILE A 20 -13.87 24.50 15.02
N PRO A 21 -12.69 25.06 15.34
CA PRO A 21 -12.01 24.82 16.62
C PRO A 21 -12.85 25.26 17.84
N GLU A 22 -12.79 24.52 18.95
CA GLU A 22 -13.56 24.81 20.19
C GLU A 22 -13.36 26.23 20.74
N ARG A 23 -12.18 26.82 20.56
CA ARG A 23 -11.89 28.20 21.01
C ARG A 23 -12.69 29.26 20.24
N LEU A 24 -13.03 29.00 18.97
CA LEU A 24 -13.89 29.86 18.14
C LEU A 24 -15.38 29.60 18.41
N ARG A 25 -15.72 28.45 18.99
CA ARG A 25 -17.09 28.11 19.43
C ARG A 25 -17.58 29.02 20.56
N ARG A 26 -16.68 29.46 21.45
CA ARG A 26 -17.01 30.43 22.53
C ARG A 26 -17.40 31.81 22.00
N TRP A 27 -16.84 32.23 20.87
CA TRP A 27 -17.22 33.49 20.21
C TRP A 27 -18.62 33.44 19.57
N ARG A 28 -19.10 32.25 19.19
CA ARG A 28 -20.48 32.06 18.74
C ARG A 28 -21.50 32.28 19.86
N GLN A 29 -21.16 31.99 21.11
CA GLN A 29 -22.06 32.21 22.26
C GLN A 29 -22.08 33.68 22.70
N GLY A 30 -20.99 34.43 22.55
CA GLY A 30 -20.95 35.87 22.82
C GLY A 30 -21.60 36.76 21.75
N ALA A 31 -21.76 36.26 20.52
CA ALA A 31 -22.26 37.04 19.38
C ALA A 31 -23.78 36.97 19.16
N VAL A 32 -24.54 36.28 20.01
CA VAL A 32 -26.02 36.24 19.91
C VAL A 32 -26.68 37.52 20.45
N ALA A 33 -25.92 38.42 21.09
CA ALA A 33 -26.45 39.65 21.68
C ALA A 33 -26.41 40.91 20.78
N GLY A 34 -25.93 40.85 19.52
CA GLY A 34 -26.02 42.02 18.64
C GLY A 34 -25.41 41.83 17.26
N GLY A 35 -26.23 41.93 16.22
CA GLY A 35 -25.78 42.11 14.83
C GLY A 35 -25.61 40.81 14.03
N THR A 36 -26.70 40.29 13.49
CA THR A 36 -26.75 39.15 12.58
C THR A 36 -26.41 39.60 11.14
N LEU A 37 -25.44 38.91 10.52
CA LEU A 37 -25.13 38.76 9.07
C LEU A 37 -23.65 38.99 8.70
N ALA A 38 -22.91 39.87 9.38
CA ALA A 38 -21.46 40.06 9.10
C ALA A 38 -20.55 38.97 9.69
N SER A 39 -21.05 38.20 10.68
CA SER A 39 -20.24 37.30 11.49
C SER A 39 -20.01 35.91 10.88
N GLY A 40 -20.92 35.41 10.03
CA GLY A 40 -20.78 34.08 9.43
C GLY A 40 -19.60 33.99 8.47
N VAL A 41 -19.51 34.94 7.53
CA VAL A 41 -18.43 35.02 6.53
C VAL A 41 -17.11 35.44 7.17
N ALA A 42 -17.14 36.35 8.16
CA ALA A 42 -15.94 36.75 8.88
C ALA A 42 -15.36 35.62 9.74
N VAL A 43 -16.20 34.82 10.42
CA VAL A 43 -15.74 33.69 11.23
C VAL A 43 -15.21 32.56 10.35
N THR A 44 -15.82 32.27 9.20
CA THR A 44 -15.30 31.27 8.25
C THR A 44 -14.02 31.76 7.57
N ALA A 45 -13.93 33.02 7.18
CA ALA A 45 -12.70 33.62 6.66
C ALA A 45 -11.57 33.61 7.69
N LEU A 46 -11.85 33.95 8.96
CA LEU A 46 -10.88 33.87 10.05
C LEU A 46 -10.48 32.43 10.38
N ALA A 47 -11.41 31.48 10.31
CA ALA A 47 -11.11 30.05 10.45
C ALA A 47 -10.24 29.53 9.30
N LEU A 48 -10.50 29.97 8.07
CA LEU A 48 -9.68 29.68 6.88
C LEU A 48 -8.28 30.28 7.02
N VAL A 49 -8.17 31.54 7.43
CA VAL A 49 -6.90 32.22 7.67
C VAL A 49 -6.15 31.55 8.82
N TYR A 50 -6.83 31.17 9.90
CA TYR A 50 -6.26 30.40 11.00
C TYR A 50 -5.74 29.05 10.49
N TRP A 51 -6.54 28.32 9.72
CA TRP A 51 -6.15 27.02 9.17
C TRP A 51 -4.98 27.13 8.19
N GLN A 52 -4.98 28.14 7.31
CA GLN A 52 -3.86 28.47 6.42
C GLN A 52 -2.61 28.89 7.19
N ARG A 53 -2.73 29.62 8.31
CA ARG A 53 -1.61 30.00 9.17
C ARG A 53 -1.04 28.82 9.97
N HIS A 54 -1.86 27.82 10.26
CA HIS A 54 -1.47 26.66 11.08
C HIS A 54 -1.01 25.44 10.26
N LYS A 55 -1.26 25.40 8.95
CA LYS A 55 -0.69 24.41 8.03
C LYS A 55 0.52 25.00 7.29
N ARG A 56 1.63 24.26 7.26
CA ARG A 56 2.76 24.55 6.38
C ARG A 56 2.73 23.59 5.21
N SER A 57 3.05 24.10 4.03
CA SER A 57 3.33 23.31 2.83
C SER A 57 4.75 23.61 2.38
N LYS A 58 5.50 22.59 2.00
CA LYS A 58 6.77 22.70 1.30
C LYS A 58 6.65 21.96 -0.02
N SER A 59 7.06 22.60 -1.11
CA SER A 59 7.09 21.99 -2.44
C SER A 59 8.53 21.82 -2.88
N TYR A 60 8.81 20.70 -3.51
CA TYR A 60 10.10 20.32 -4.06
C TYR A 60 9.89 19.87 -5.50
N SER A 61 10.85 20.19 -6.36
CA SER A 61 10.91 19.73 -7.74
C SER A 61 12.27 19.11 -7.96
N TYR A 62 12.28 17.90 -8.48
CA TYR A 62 13.50 17.13 -8.74
C TYR A 62 13.53 16.70 -10.21
N ALA A 63 14.72 16.51 -10.76
CA ALA A 63 14.82 15.79 -12.02
C ALA A 63 14.36 14.34 -11.79
N THR A 64 13.73 13.72 -12.80
CA THR A 64 13.13 12.39 -12.67
C THR A 64 14.14 11.28 -12.33
N ARG A 65 15.42 11.49 -12.62
CA ARG A 65 16.51 10.54 -12.34
C ARG A 65 17.27 10.83 -11.04
N THR A 66 16.81 11.78 -10.23
CA THR A 66 17.52 12.17 -8.99
C THR A 66 17.47 11.07 -7.91
N PHE A 67 16.40 10.28 -7.89
CA PHE A 67 16.23 9.19 -6.94
C PHE A 67 15.46 8.04 -7.62
N ASP A 68 15.77 6.82 -7.21
CA ASP A 68 15.09 5.57 -7.63
C ASP A 68 14.42 4.87 -6.44
N THR A 69 14.77 5.28 -5.23
CA THR A 69 14.31 4.71 -3.97
C THR A 69 13.49 5.73 -3.18
N LEU A 70 12.34 5.30 -2.68
CA LEU A 70 11.45 6.11 -1.85
C LEU A 70 11.27 5.46 -0.48
N GLU A 71 11.61 6.20 0.58
CA GLU A 71 11.42 5.77 1.97
C GLU A 71 10.37 6.64 2.66
N VAL A 72 9.30 5.99 3.14
CA VAL A 72 8.19 6.62 3.85
C VAL A 72 8.15 6.09 5.29
N GLY A 73 8.42 6.99 6.23
CA GLY A 73 8.47 6.67 7.66
C GLY A 73 7.19 6.98 8.42
N THR A 74 7.20 6.62 9.69
CA THR A 74 6.11 6.78 10.66
C THR A 74 5.43 8.15 10.61
N GLY A 75 4.10 8.18 10.68
CA GLY A 75 3.25 9.36 10.76
C GLY A 75 3.12 10.13 9.45
N VAL A 76 3.46 9.51 8.32
CA VAL A 76 3.35 10.08 6.97
C VAL A 76 2.26 9.36 6.18
N GLN A 77 1.35 10.14 5.62
CA GLN A 77 0.41 9.73 4.59
C GLN A 77 0.92 10.25 3.26
N LEU A 78 1.27 9.37 2.34
CA LEU A 78 1.80 9.71 1.02
C LEU A 78 0.83 9.27 -0.06
N GLN A 79 0.50 10.18 -0.97
CA GLN A 79 -0.15 9.88 -2.24
C GLN A 79 0.90 9.90 -3.34
N ILE A 80 1.02 8.79 -4.06
CA ILE A 80 1.90 8.65 -5.22
C ILE A 80 1.03 8.64 -6.48
N LYS A 81 1.42 9.46 -7.46
CA LYS A 81 0.86 9.43 -8.80
C LYS A 81 1.97 9.09 -9.79
N PHE A 82 1.89 7.91 -10.39
CA PHE A 82 2.73 7.50 -11.51
C PHE A 82 2.20 8.14 -12.79
N ASP A 83 2.92 9.11 -13.34
CA ASP A 83 2.50 9.91 -14.48
C ASP A 83 3.71 10.33 -15.34
N THR A 84 3.48 10.57 -16.63
CA THR A 84 4.54 10.98 -17.55
C THR A 84 4.86 12.46 -17.33
N VAL A 85 5.86 12.73 -16.49
CA VAL A 85 6.29 14.08 -16.11
C VAL A 85 7.76 14.30 -16.41
N SER A 86 8.13 15.54 -16.77
CA SER A 86 9.54 15.91 -16.99
C SER A 86 10.33 16.08 -15.69
N HIS A 87 9.63 16.33 -14.58
CA HIS A 87 10.19 16.52 -13.25
C HIS A 87 9.32 15.83 -12.21
N ALA A 88 9.96 15.20 -11.22
CA ALA A 88 9.26 14.68 -10.07
C ALA A 88 8.87 15.85 -9.15
N SER A 89 7.59 15.92 -8.77
CA SER A 89 7.07 16.98 -7.90
C SER A 89 6.61 16.39 -6.57
N LEU A 90 7.13 16.94 -5.48
CA LEU A 90 6.78 16.54 -4.11
C LEU A 90 6.21 17.73 -3.36
N ARG A 91 5.00 17.60 -2.84
CA ARG A 91 4.39 18.57 -1.92
C ARG A 91 4.18 17.92 -0.56
N VAL A 92 4.72 18.52 0.49
CA VAL A 92 4.58 18.02 1.87
C VAL A 92 3.89 19.06 2.73
N SER A 93 2.73 18.68 3.26
CA SER A 93 1.86 19.50 4.11
C SER A 93 1.79 18.96 5.53
N TYR A 94 1.96 19.82 6.53
CA TYR A 94 1.92 19.43 7.94
C TYR A 94 1.57 20.60 8.87
N PRO A 95 1.04 20.34 10.08
CA PRO A 95 0.81 21.37 11.09
C PRO A 95 2.10 22.10 11.51
N ASN A 96 2.02 23.39 11.84
CA ASN A 96 3.17 24.18 12.28
C ASN A 96 3.90 23.59 13.51
N ALA A 97 3.18 22.85 14.36
CA ALA A 97 3.76 22.12 15.50
C ALA A 97 4.83 21.09 15.06
N LEU A 98 4.73 20.55 13.84
CA LEU A 98 5.66 19.58 13.27
C LEU A 98 6.81 20.22 12.48
N ARG A 99 6.95 21.57 12.45
CA ARG A 99 7.93 22.29 11.62
C ARG A 99 9.36 21.78 11.72
N ARG A 100 9.81 21.41 12.92
CA ARG A 100 11.18 20.89 13.18
C ARG A 100 11.23 19.36 13.24
N ARG A 101 10.14 18.69 12.92
CA ARG A 101 9.94 17.23 13.08
C ARG A 101 9.70 16.51 11.76
N VAL A 102 9.22 17.20 10.72
CA VAL A 102 9.17 16.64 9.37
C VAL A 102 10.52 16.82 8.70
N LYS A 103 11.14 15.70 8.30
CA LYS A 103 12.36 15.69 7.51
C LYS A 103 12.08 15.10 6.13
N VAL A 104 12.44 15.87 5.11
CA VAL A 104 12.53 15.44 3.72
C VAL A 104 14.00 15.53 3.35
N ARG A 105 14.59 14.43 2.90
CA ARG A 105 16.02 14.38 2.53
C ARG A 105 16.20 13.50 1.31
N ILE A 106 17.13 13.90 0.44
CA ILE A 106 17.67 13.05 -0.61
C ILE A 106 19.13 12.76 -0.25
N ALA A 107 19.47 11.48 -0.20
CA ALA A 107 20.83 10.98 -0.06
C ALA A 107 20.91 9.63 -0.79
N ASP A 108 22.02 9.34 -1.45
CA ASP A 108 22.27 8.04 -2.09
C ASP A 108 21.10 7.56 -2.99
N LYS A 109 20.59 8.44 -3.85
CA LYS A 109 19.41 8.21 -4.73
C LYS A 109 18.13 7.80 -3.98
N THR A 110 18.06 8.02 -2.67
CA THR A 110 16.90 7.73 -1.83
C THR A 110 16.24 9.03 -1.39
N LEU A 111 14.96 9.21 -1.75
CA LEU A 111 14.10 10.25 -1.21
C LEU A 111 13.43 9.71 0.06
N SER A 112 13.74 10.31 1.22
CA SER A 112 13.19 9.93 2.52
C SER A 112 12.26 11.00 3.08
N ILE A 113 11.07 10.58 3.52
CA ILE A 113 10.06 11.43 4.18
C ILE A 113 9.70 10.79 5.51
N ARG A 114 9.99 11.48 6.62
CA ARG A 114 9.71 10.95 7.96
C ARG A 114 9.32 12.01 8.98
N ARG A 115 8.43 11.64 9.91
CA ARG A 115 8.14 12.39 11.13
C ARG A 115 9.05 11.92 12.25
N LEU A 116 9.66 12.84 12.98
CA LEU A 116 10.51 12.54 14.13
C LEU A 116 9.79 12.79 15.46
N PRO A 117 10.02 11.94 16.48
CA PRO A 117 9.55 12.20 17.83
C PRO A 117 10.29 13.39 18.47
N TYR A 118 9.75 13.90 19.58
CA TYR A 118 10.41 14.85 20.46
C TYR A 118 10.55 14.27 21.86
N ARG A 119 11.79 14.08 22.35
CA ARG A 119 12.07 13.47 23.67
C ARG A 119 11.26 12.17 23.86
N ASN A 120 11.29 11.30 22.84
CA ASN A 120 10.54 10.03 22.78
C ASN A 120 9.01 10.13 22.81
N ARG A 121 8.44 11.34 22.63
CA ARG A 121 7.00 11.54 22.50
C ARG A 121 6.63 11.99 21.10
N TRP A 122 5.57 11.41 20.56
CA TRP A 122 5.00 11.82 19.28
C TRP A 122 4.20 13.10 19.45
N VAL A 123 4.52 14.12 18.64
CA VAL A 123 3.71 15.34 18.59
C VAL A 123 2.48 15.03 17.74
N PRO A 124 1.27 15.31 18.22
CA PRO A 124 0.05 15.09 17.45
C PRO A 124 0.05 15.84 16.13
N GLY A 125 -0.56 15.23 15.11
CA GLY A 125 -0.69 15.78 13.77
C GLY A 125 -0.15 14.86 12.69
N GLU A 126 -0.79 14.94 11.54
CA GLU A 126 -0.47 14.13 10.37
C GLU A 126 0.43 14.89 9.41
N VAL A 127 1.32 14.17 8.74
CA VAL A 127 2.12 14.67 7.63
C VAL A 127 1.51 14.09 6.37
N PHE A 128 1.02 14.96 5.49
CA PHE A 128 0.48 14.57 4.20
C PHE A 128 1.47 14.94 3.10
N ALA A 129 1.76 14.02 2.20
CA ALA A 129 2.64 14.23 1.08
C ALA A 129 1.96 13.81 -0.23
N GLU A 130 2.18 14.57 -1.29
CA GLU A 130 1.76 14.26 -2.66
C GLU A 130 3.03 14.19 -3.50
N LEU A 131 3.28 13.05 -4.14
CA LEU A 131 4.43 12.83 -5.02
C LEU A 131 3.93 12.42 -6.39
N THR A 132 4.31 13.17 -7.42
CA THR A 132 4.10 12.79 -8.82
C THR A 132 5.44 12.54 -9.49
N LEU A 133 5.61 11.37 -10.08
CA LEU A 133 6.86 10.93 -10.71
C LEU A 133 6.56 9.87 -11.79
N PRO A 134 7.48 9.62 -12.75
CA PRO A 134 7.24 8.60 -13.77
C PRO A 134 7.33 7.18 -13.23
N SER A 135 8.36 6.88 -12.44
CA SER A 135 8.60 5.54 -11.90
C SER A 135 9.57 5.58 -10.71
N ILE A 136 9.58 4.50 -9.91
CA ILE A 136 10.56 4.21 -8.86
C ILE A 136 10.88 2.72 -8.83
N ASN A 137 12.13 2.37 -8.54
CA ASN A 137 12.58 1.00 -8.46
C ASN A 137 12.32 0.40 -7.08
N GLN A 138 12.36 1.22 -6.03
CA GLN A 138 12.23 0.73 -4.67
C GLN A 138 11.30 1.59 -3.82
N LEU A 139 10.39 0.93 -3.10
CA LEU A 139 9.52 1.55 -2.10
C LEU A 139 9.78 0.89 -0.73
N ARG A 140 10.12 1.72 0.26
CA ARG A 140 10.30 1.32 1.66
C ARG A 140 9.27 2.00 2.53
N VAL A 141 8.43 1.24 3.22
CA VAL A 141 7.36 1.74 4.10
C VAL A 141 7.60 1.24 5.51
N VAL A 142 7.68 2.15 6.48
CA VAL A 142 8.07 1.81 7.85
C VAL A 142 7.14 2.45 8.89
N GLY A 143 6.76 1.66 9.90
CA GLY A 143 5.98 2.11 11.05
C GLY A 143 4.49 2.09 10.78
N ASP A 144 3.81 3.22 10.95
CA ASP A 144 2.38 3.43 10.70
C ASP A 144 2.13 4.29 9.44
N ALA A 145 3.11 4.35 8.54
CA ALA A 145 3.00 5.09 7.28
C ALA A 145 1.87 4.53 6.41
N LYS A 146 1.16 5.41 5.70
CA LYS A 146 0.15 5.05 4.72
C LYS A 146 0.56 5.58 3.35
N VAL A 147 0.64 4.69 2.37
CA VAL A 147 0.94 5.02 0.97
C VAL A 147 -0.26 4.64 0.12
N VAL A 148 -0.75 5.58 -0.68
CA VAL A 148 -1.79 5.34 -1.68
C VAL A 148 -1.19 5.66 -3.03
N ALA A 149 -1.10 4.67 -3.90
CA ALA A 149 -0.56 4.82 -5.25
C ALA A 149 -1.70 4.87 -6.28
N THR A 150 -1.46 5.62 -7.35
CA THR A 150 -2.35 5.73 -8.51
C THR A 150 -1.51 5.77 -9.78
N GLY A 151 -2.07 5.28 -10.88
CA GLY A 151 -1.31 5.05 -12.11
C GLY A 151 -0.54 3.74 -12.06
N CYS A 152 0.35 3.54 -13.03
CA CYS A 152 1.14 2.32 -13.18
C CYS A 152 2.63 2.65 -13.14
N ASN A 153 3.34 2.02 -12.21
CA ASN A 153 4.80 2.11 -12.13
C ASN A 153 5.41 1.14 -13.16
N LYS A 154 5.66 1.66 -14.36
CA LYS A 154 6.27 0.89 -15.46
C LYS A 154 7.80 0.96 -15.37
N LEU A 155 8.45 -0.18 -15.36
CA LEU A 155 9.90 -0.30 -15.15
C LEU A 155 10.51 -1.34 -16.09
N ASP A 156 11.62 -0.98 -16.73
CA ASP A 156 12.49 -1.95 -17.42
C ASP A 156 13.43 -2.69 -16.43
N THR A 157 13.43 -2.26 -15.17
CA THR A 157 14.29 -2.78 -14.09
C THR A 157 13.46 -3.48 -13.02
N PRO A 158 14.09 -4.33 -12.19
CA PRO A 158 13.46 -4.92 -11.01
C PRO A 158 12.79 -3.88 -10.10
N PHE A 159 11.67 -4.27 -9.48
CA PHE A 159 10.97 -3.50 -8.46
C PHE A 159 11.03 -4.17 -7.09
N ASP A 160 11.37 -3.41 -6.05
CA ASP A 160 11.45 -3.89 -4.67
C ASP A 160 10.48 -3.11 -3.75
N LEU A 161 9.60 -3.83 -3.06
CA LEU A 161 8.79 -3.32 -1.96
C LEU A 161 9.25 -3.94 -0.64
N LEU A 162 9.75 -3.11 0.27
CA LEU A 162 9.98 -3.49 1.66
C LEU A 162 9.01 -2.76 2.57
N GLN A 163 8.16 -3.50 3.26
CA GLN A 163 7.19 -2.95 4.19
C GLN A 163 7.37 -3.54 5.59
N ILE A 164 7.57 -2.66 6.57
CA ILE A 164 7.69 -3.01 8.00
C ILE A 164 6.57 -2.27 8.74
N GLY A 165 5.40 -2.90 8.84
CA GLY A 165 4.16 -2.27 9.28
C GLY A 165 3.50 -1.38 8.21
N GLY A 166 2.62 -0.47 8.62
CA GLY A 166 2.01 0.52 7.74
C GLY A 166 1.06 -0.07 6.71
N GLN A 167 0.72 0.74 5.72
CA GLN A 167 -0.25 0.40 4.69
C GLN A 167 0.19 0.88 3.31
N VAL A 168 0.03 0.04 2.29
CA VAL A 168 0.15 0.36 0.87
C VAL A 168 -1.16 0.00 0.17
N GLU A 169 -1.76 0.95 -0.54
CA GLU A 169 -3.02 0.77 -1.28
C GLU A 169 -2.82 1.14 -2.76
N GLY A 170 -3.39 0.33 -3.67
CA GLY A 170 -3.47 0.66 -5.10
C GLY A 170 -2.14 0.68 -5.85
N LEU A 171 -1.11 -0.04 -5.35
CA LEU A 171 0.19 -0.05 -6.01
C LEU A 171 0.18 -0.98 -7.22
N THR A 172 0.21 -0.41 -8.41
CA THR A 172 0.29 -1.14 -9.67
C THR A 172 1.71 -1.11 -10.23
N ILE A 173 2.30 -2.29 -10.44
CA ILE A 173 3.66 -2.50 -10.95
C ILE A 173 3.60 -3.26 -12.28
N ASP A 174 4.34 -2.78 -13.26
CA ASP A 174 4.56 -3.42 -14.56
C ASP A 174 6.08 -3.48 -14.80
N ALA A 175 6.66 -4.67 -14.62
CA ALA A 175 8.11 -4.88 -14.59
C ALA A 175 8.44 -6.35 -14.86
N HIS A 176 9.65 -6.66 -15.34
CA HIS A 176 10.07 -8.06 -15.52
C HIS A 176 10.11 -8.85 -14.19
N TYR A 177 10.57 -8.21 -13.12
CA TYR A 177 10.74 -8.83 -11.80
C TYR A 177 10.20 -7.90 -10.71
N ALA A 178 9.45 -8.45 -9.76
CA ALA A 178 9.04 -7.76 -8.54
C ALA A 178 9.30 -8.60 -7.29
N GLU A 179 9.91 -7.98 -6.28
CA GLU A 179 10.08 -8.56 -4.95
C GLU A 179 9.33 -7.74 -3.90
N VAL A 180 8.52 -8.43 -3.10
CA VAL A 180 7.67 -7.86 -2.07
C VAL A 180 7.99 -8.56 -0.76
N GLN A 181 8.48 -7.80 0.21
CA GLN A 181 8.80 -8.27 1.55
C GLN A 181 7.95 -7.51 2.59
N LEU A 182 7.09 -8.24 3.29
CA LEU A 182 6.13 -7.67 4.24
C LEU A 182 6.41 -8.20 5.65
N ARG A 183 6.55 -7.32 6.63
CA ARG A 183 6.89 -7.68 8.01
C ARG A 183 5.97 -7.03 9.03
N GLY A 184 5.70 -7.76 10.11
CA GLY A 184 4.88 -7.27 11.22
C GLY A 184 3.40 -7.22 10.83
N ASN A 185 2.73 -6.09 11.09
CA ASN A 185 1.29 -5.92 10.84
C ASN A 185 1.04 -5.07 9.58
N ALA A 186 1.82 -5.34 8.53
CA ALA A 186 1.72 -4.63 7.26
C ALA A 186 0.40 -4.92 6.54
N LYS A 187 -0.18 -3.91 5.87
CA LYS A 187 -1.31 -4.06 4.95
C LYS A 187 -0.90 -3.67 3.54
N ALA A 188 -1.16 -4.52 2.55
CA ALA A 188 -0.78 -4.25 1.16
C ALA A 188 -1.89 -4.65 0.18
N ASP A 189 -2.26 -3.74 -0.73
CA ASP A 189 -3.12 -3.99 -1.89
C ASP A 189 -2.33 -3.69 -3.18
N LEU A 190 -2.00 -4.75 -3.91
CA LEU A 190 -1.00 -4.78 -4.96
C LEU A 190 -1.58 -5.33 -6.27
N TYR A 191 -1.14 -4.75 -7.38
CA TYR A 191 -1.42 -5.22 -8.74
C TYR A 191 -0.08 -5.43 -9.45
N LEU A 192 0.30 -6.67 -9.69
CA LEU A 192 1.60 -7.04 -10.22
C LEU A 192 1.43 -7.66 -11.61
N SER A 193 1.87 -6.93 -12.63
CA SER A 193 2.03 -7.42 -14.00
C SER A 193 3.52 -7.70 -14.22
N CYS A 194 3.97 -8.90 -13.87
CA CYS A 194 5.39 -9.25 -13.89
C CYS A 194 5.64 -10.64 -14.44
N ASP A 195 6.77 -10.86 -15.11
CA ASP A 195 7.18 -12.21 -15.52
C ASP A 195 7.55 -13.06 -14.30
N GLN A 196 8.15 -12.43 -13.28
CA GLN A 196 8.50 -13.06 -12.02
C GLN A 196 8.06 -12.20 -10.84
N SER A 197 7.34 -12.79 -9.89
CA SER A 197 6.93 -12.12 -8.66
C SER A 197 7.30 -12.95 -7.44
N PHE A 198 7.99 -12.33 -6.48
CA PHE A 198 8.32 -12.91 -5.19
C PHE A 198 7.57 -12.15 -4.10
N ILE A 199 6.64 -12.81 -3.41
CA ILE A 199 5.91 -12.22 -2.28
C ILE A 199 6.25 -13.02 -1.04
N SER A 200 6.94 -12.38 -0.11
CA SER A 200 7.30 -12.96 1.17
C SER A 200 6.71 -12.16 2.31
N TYR A 201 6.22 -12.86 3.33
CA TYR A 201 5.76 -12.21 4.53
C TYR A 201 6.09 -12.96 5.81
N SER A 202 6.29 -12.17 6.89
CA SER A 202 6.48 -12.65 8.25
C SER A 202 5.75 -11.80 9.29
N GLY A 203 5.26 -12.45 10.35
CA GLY A 203 4.44 -11.80 11.38
C GLY A 203 2.95 -11.98 11.10
N SER A 204 2.18 -10.90 11.14
CA SER A 204 0.72 -10.93 10.95
C SER A 204 0.22 -9.92 9.89
N PRO A 205 0.81 -9.89 8.67
CA PRO A 205 0.35 -8.97 7.63
C PRO A 205 -0.94 -9.43 6.96
N GLU A 206 -1.59 -8.49 6.28
CA GLU A 206 -2.76 -8.70 5.45
C GLU A 206 -2.44 -8.23 4.02
N VAL A 207 -2.44 -9.16 3.08
CA VAL A 207 -1.98 -8.93 1.71
C VAL A 207 -3.08 -9.28 0.74
N ARG A 208 -3.38 -8.38 -0.18
CA ARG A 208 -4.16 -8.65 -1.38
C ARG A 208 -3.28 -8.36 -2.58
N ALA A 209 -3.04 -9.38 -3.41
CA ALA A 209 -2.24 -9.24 -4.61
C ALA A 209 -2.98 -9.79 -5.82
N VAL A 210 -3.16 -8.95 -6.84
CA VAL A 210 -3.60 -9.36 -8.16
C VAL A 210 -2.36 -9.65 -8.99
N LEU A 211 -2.20 -10.90 -9.39
CA LEU A 211 -1.09 -11.38 -10.22
C LEU A 211 -1.59 -11.51 -11.67
N GLN A 212 -0.88 -10.87 -12.58
CA GLN A 212 -1.05 -11.03 -14.02
C GLN A 212 0.30 -11.39 -14.61
N SER A 213 0.58 -12.69 -14.68
CA SER A 213 1.88 -13.20 -15.12
C SER A 213 1.71 -14.38 -16.07
N GLU A 214 2.51 -14.42 -17.13
CA GLU A 214 2.72 -15.62 -17.94
C GLU A 214 3.91 -16.46 -17.44
N GLY A 215 4.53 -16.04 -16.33
CA GLY A 215 5.73 -16.64 -15.76
C GLY A 215 5.49 -17.22 -14.35
N GLN A 216 6.33 -16.85 -13.40
CA GLN A 216 6.43 -17.52 -12.10
C GLN A 216 6.07 -16.62 -10.93
N ALA A 217 5.25 -17.13 -10.03
CA ALA A 217 4.99 -16.54 -8.73
C ALA A 217 5.59 -17.41 -7.62
N HIS A 218 6.35 -16.78 -6.72
CA HIS A 218 6.96 -17.41 -5.55
C HIS A 218 6.39 -16.75 -4.30
N ILE A 219 5.73 -17.53 -3.46
CA ILE A 219 5.05 -17.05 -2.26
C ILE A 219 5.65 -17.74 -1.03
N THR A 220 6.14 -16.94 -0.09
CA THR A 220 6.62 -17.44 1.21
C THR A 220 5.83 -16.81 2.35
N ALA A 221 5.08 -17.62 3.08
CA ALA A 221 4.14 -17.19 4.10
C ALA A 221 4.56 -17.75 5.47
N THR A 222 4.98 -16.88 6.39
CA THR A 222 5.39 -17.29 7.75
C THR A 222 4.69 -16.44 8.81
N GLY A 223 4.43 -17.02 9.99
CA GLY A 223 3.68 -16.38 11.07
C GLY A 223 2.16 -16.60 10.99
N SER A 224 1.37 -15.58 11.29
CA SER A 224 -0.10 -15.65 11.38
C SER A 224 -0.80 -14.67 10.42
N GLY A 225 -0.11 -14.26 9.36
CA GLY A 225 -0.63 -13.36 8.34
C GLY A 225 -1.54 -14.05 7.34
N SER A 226 -2.24 -13.25 6.55
CA SER A 226 -3.10 -13.72 5.46
C SER A 226 -2.70 -13.10 4.13
N ALA A 227 -2.69 -13.91 3.08
CA ALA A 227 -2.52 -13.48 1.70
C ALA A 227 -3.72 -13.92 0.86
N THR A 228 -4.32 -12.98 0.14
CA THR A 228 -5.34 -13.23 -0.87
C THR A 228 -4.73 -12.96 -2.25
N LEU A 229 -4.65 -13.99 -3.07
CA LEU A 229 -4.08 -13.95 -4.40
C LEU A 229 -5.18 -14.09 -5.45
N LEU A 230 -5.12 -13.24 -6.47
CA LEU A 230 -6.14 -13.09 -7.51
C LEU A 230 -5.46 -13.09 -8.89
N GLY A 231 -6.19 -13.45 -9.94
CA GLY A 231 -5.75 -13.30 -11.33
C GLY A 231 -5.24 -14.59 -11.94
N GLN A 232 -4.10 -14.54 -12.65
CA GLN A 232 -3.53 -15.71 -13.32
C GLN A 232 -1.99 -15.73 -13.25
N THR A 233 -1.43 -16.93 -13.11
CA THR A 233 0.01 -17.19 -13.24
C THR A 233 0.24 -18.56 -13.86
N LYS A 234 1.34 -18.72 -14.59
CA LYS A 234 1.68 -20.02 -15.19
C LYS A 234 2.20 -20.99 -14.13
N GLU A 235 3.16 -20.55 -13.33
CA GLU A 235 3.73 -21.36 -12.26
C GLU A 235 3.58 -20.68 -10.90
N LEU A 236 3.26 -21.46 -9.86
CA LEU A 236 3.22 -21.01 -8.47
C LEU A 236 4.10 -21.92 -7.61
N THR A 237 5.09 -21.36 -6.94
CA THR A 237 5.78 -22.01 -5.82
C THR A 237 5.30 -21.37 -4.53
N LEU A 238 4.77 -22.19 -3.61
CA LEU A 238 4.23 -21.73 -2.35
C LEU A 238 4.90 -22.48 -1.20
N THR A 239 5.44 -21.72 -0.25
CA THR A 239 5.90 -22.24 1.05
C THR A 239 5.12 -21.53 2.14
N ALA A 240 4.40 -22.26 2.99
CA ALA A 240 3.64 -21.69 4.10
C ALA A 240 3.87 -22.47 5.40
N SER A 241 4.05 -21.76 6.52
CA SER A 241 4.31 -22.35 7.84
C SER A 241 3.54 -21.62 8.96
N ASP A 242 3.73 -22.06 10.20
CA ASP A 242 3.08 -21.53 11.40
C ASP A 242 1.54 -21.57 11.34
N ARG A 243 0.87 -20.40 11.30
CA ARG A 243 -0.59 -20.23 11.22
C ARG A 243 -0.97 -19.33 10.06
N SER A 244 -0.17 -19.37 9.00
CA SER A 244 -0.36 -18.53 7.83
C SER A 244 -1.54 -19.02 7.00
N VAL A 245 -2.26 -18.09 6.38
CA VAL A 245 -3.42 -18.39 5.54
C VAL A 245 -3.21 -17.82 4.14
N VAL A 246 -3.17 -18.68 3.13
CA VAL A 246 -3.01 -18.28 1.72
C VAL A 246 -4.26 -18.67 0.93
N ARG A 247 -5.07 -17.68 0.57
CA ARG A 247 -6.27 -17.82 -0.25
C ARG A 247 -5.94 -17.47 -1.69
N ALA A 248 -5.82 -18.48 -2.53
CA ALA A 248 -5.59 -18.35 -3.97
C ALA A 248 -6.66 -19.17 -4.74
N ASP A 249 -7.85 -19.24 -4.17
CA ASP A 249 -9.04 -19.88 -4.73
C ASP A 249 -9.56 -19.16 -5.99
N THR A 250 -9.21 -17.90 -6.14
CA THR A 250 -9.51 -17.04 -7.30
C THR A 250 -8.29 -16.72 -8.16
N LEU A 251 -7.16 -17.39 -7.92
CA LEU A 251 -5.96 -17.30 -8.74
C LEU A 251 -5.90 -18.56 -9.61
N THR A 252 -6.01 -18.39 -10.93
CA THR A 252 -5.85 -19.52 -11.86
C THR A 252 -4.37 -19.81 -12.05
N VAL A 253 -3.95 -21.03 -11.73
CA VAL A 253 -2.56 -21.49 -11.87
C VAL A 253 -2.50 -22.69 -12.82
N GLU A 254 -1.55 -22.72 -13.76
CA GLU A 254 -1.32 -23.92 -14.58
C GLU A 254 -0.61 -25.01 -13.78
N ALA A 255 0.56 -24.68 -13.22
CA ALA A 255 1.35 -25.60 -12.42
C ALA A 255 1.67 -25.03 -11.02
N ALA A 256 1.47 -25.82 -9.97
CA ALA A 256 1.77 -25.41 -8.60
C ALA A 256 2.67 -26.41 -7.87
N ASN A 257 3.57 -25.88 -7.04
CA ASN A 257 4.34 -26.62 -6.05
C ASN A 257 4.10 -26.01 -4.67
N ALA A 258 3.43 -26.75 -3.78
CA ALA A 258 3.02 -26.27 -2.46
C ALA A 258 3.70 -27.06 -1.34
N LEU A 259 4.36 -26.35 -0.42
CA LEU A 259 4.91 -26.91 0.81
C LEU A 259 4.24 -26.22 2.00
N LEU A 260 3.42 -26.96 2.74
CA LEU A 260 2.69 -26.45 3.90
C LEU A 260 3.15 -27.20 5.16
N SER A 261 3.43 -26.46 6.23
CA SER A 261 3.81 -27.02 7.53
C SER A 261 3.04 -26.39 8.68
N ASP A 262 3.17 -26.99 9.86
CA ASP A 262 2.56 -26.55 11.12
C ASP A 262 1.03 -26.50 11.03
N SER A 263 0.41 -25.34 11.14
CA SER A 263 -1.04 -25.14 10.99
C SER A 263 -1.33 -24.17 9.84
N ALA A 264 -0.48 -24.16 8.80
CA ALA A 264 -0.70 -23.33 7.63
C ALA A 264 -1.90 -23.82 6.81
N GLU A 265 -2.74 -22.88 6.36
CA GLU A 265 -3.87 -23.17 5.49
C GLU A 265 -3.65 -22.54 4.11
N CYS A 266 -3.90 -23.32 3.06
CA CYS A 266 -3.88 -22.82 1.69
C CYS A 266 -5.09 -23.31 0.89
N TYR A 267 -5.64 -22.42 0.06
CA TYR A 267 -6.69 -22.74 -0.90
C TYR A 267 -6.21 -22.39 -2.31
N LEU A 268 -6.19 -23.35 -3.24
CA LEU A 268 -5.62 -23.18 -4.59
C LEU A 268 -6.61 -23.58 -5.69
N GLN A 269 -6.54 -22.88 -6.83
CA GLN A 269 -7.15 -23.29 -8.09
C GLN A 269 -6.06 -23.63 -9.14
N VAL A 270 -5.75 -24.92 -9.29
CA VAL A 270 -4.74 -25.42 -10.23
C VAL A 270 -5.41 -26.15 -11.38
N THR A 271 -4.97 -25.90 -12.61
CA THR A 271 -5.61 -26.43 -13.83
C THR A 271 -4.88 -27.62 -14.45
N ASP A 272 -3.54 -27.68 -14.41
CA ASP A 272 -2.76 -28.72 -15.07
C ASP A 272 -2.02 -29.62 -14.07
N ARG A 273 -0.96 -29.10 -13.44
CA ARG A 273 -0.01 -29.91 -12.63
C ARG A 273 0.08 -29.44 -11.20
N LEU A 274 -0.04 -30.37 -10.25
CA LEU A 274 0.15 -30.07 -8.84
C LEU A 274 1.20 -30.99 -8.20
N SER A 275 2.12 -30.40 -7.45
CA SER A 275 2.99 -31.06 -6.50
C SER A 275 2.73 -30.48 -5.12
N TYR A 276 2.59 -31.33 -4.10
CA TYR A 276 2.46 -30.86 -2.73
C TYR A 276 3.17 -31.74 -1.71
N THR A 277 3.63 -31.09 -0.64
CA THR A 277 4.10 -31.71 0.60
C THR A 277 3.40 -31.00 1.77
N LEU A 278 2.64 -31.76 2.55
CA LEU A 278 1.89 -31.29 3.71
C LEU A 278 2.43 -31.95 4.98
N CYS A 279 2.73 -31.17 6.01
CA CYS A 279 3.25 -31.64 7.29
C CYS A 279 2.42 -31.12 8.48
N ASN A 280 2.49 -31.78 9.63
CA ASN A 280 1.81 -31.37 10.87
C ASN A 280 0.28 -31.21 10.68
N ASP A 281 -0.33 -30.16 11.23
CA ASP A 281 -1.76 -29.83 11.13
C ASP A 281 -2.09 -28.95 9.91
N SER A 282 -1.27 -28.98 8.85
CA SER A 282 -1.46 -28.12 7.68
C SER A 282 -2.65 -28.56 6.83
N LYS A 283 -3.23 -27.61 6.09
CA LYS A 283 -4.43 -27.84 5.28
C LYS A 283 -4.29 -27.26 3.89
N LEU A 284 -4.52 -28.10 2.89
CA LEU A 284 -4.62 -27.71 1.48
C LEU A 284 -6.04 -27.94 0.96
N GLY A 285 -6.72 -26.87 0.57
CA GLY A 285 -8.00 -26.90 -0.13
C GLY A 285 -7.81 -26.72 -1.64
N LEU A 286 -8.37 -27.60 -2.45
CA LEU A 286 -8.39 -27.50 -3.90
C LEU A 286 -9.80 -27.14 -4.38
N ILE A 287 -9.93 -26.04 -5.13
CA ILE A 287 -11.22 -25.59 -5.69
C ILE A 287 -11.69 -26.48 -6.84
N GLN A 288 -10.74 -27.05 -7.57
CA GLN A 288 -10.98 -28.00 -8.65
C GLN A 288 -9.85 -29.03 -8.67
N GLN A 289 -10.13 -30.22 -9.20
CA GLN A 289 -9.09 -31.23 -9.36
C GLN A 289 -8.14 -30.84 -10.53
N PRO A 290 -6.82 -30.83 -10.32
CA PRO A 290 -5.85 -30.64 -11.40
C PRO A 290 -5.85 -31.86 -12.33
N LYS A 291 -5.45 -31.68 -13.60
CA LYS A 291 -5.33 -32.80 -14.55
C LYS A 291 -4.36 -33.87 -14.08
N ARG A 292 -3.29 -33.46 -13.39
CA ARG A 292 -2.23 -34.37 -12.93
C ARG A 292 -1.67 -33.95 -11.59
N ILE A 293 -1.57 -34.91 -10.68
CA ILE A 293 -0.77 -34.80 -9.46
C ILE A 293 0.58 -35.46 -9.74
N VAL A 294 1.66 -34.67 -9.63
CA VAL A 294 3.04 -35.11 -9.93
C VAL A 294 3.72 -35.65 -8.68
N LYS A 295 3.50 -35.00 -7.53
CA LYS A 295 4.02 -35.40 -6.23
C LYS A 295 2.97 -35.14 -5.15
N ALA A 296 2.79 -36.10 -4.25
CA ALA A 296 1.88 -36.00 -3.12
C ALA A 296 2.54 -36.61 -1.89
N GLU A 297 2.85 -35.78 -0.90
CA GLU A 297 3.31 -36.19 0.42
C GLU A 297 2.41 -35.57 1.47
N VAL A 298 1.84 -36.41 2.33
CA VAL A 298 1.02 -35.99 3.47
C VAL A 298 1.58 -36.68 4.69
N LEU A 299 2.04 -35.90 5.65
CA LEU A 299 2.64 -36.34 6.91
C LEU A 299 1.76 -35.90 8.08
N ASP A 300 1.80 -36.69 9.15
CA ASP A 300 1.10 -36.42 10.41
C ASP A 300 -0.43 -36.25 10.25
N SER A 301 -0.98 -35.16 10.79
CA SER A 301 -2.41 -34.82 10.82
C SER A 301 -2.85 -33.92 9.66
N ALA A 302 -2.02 -33.76 8.63
CA ALA A 302 -2.26 -32.82 7.55
C ALA A 302 -3.44 -33.26 6.67
N THR A 303 -4.18 -32.28 6.15
CA THR A 303 -5.43 -32.53 5.42
C THR A 303 -5.40 -31.96 4.01
N LEU A 304 -5.89 -32.76 3.06
CA LEU A 304 -6.23 -32.34 1.70
C LEU A 304 -7.75 -32.36 1.55
N GLU A 305 -8.34 -31.22 1.21
CA GLU A 305 -9.76 -31.09 0.96
C GLU A 305 -10.00 -30.69 -0.49
N THR A 306 -10.94 -31.36 -1.16
CA THR A 306 -11.46 -30.87 -2.45
C THR A 306 -12.77 -30.15 -2.16
N LEU A 307 -12.80 -28.85 -2.42
CA LEU A 307 -13.98 -28.01 -2.24
C LEU A 307 -14.86 -28.19 -3.48
N ASP A 308 -15.68 -29.25 -3.51
CA ASP A 308 -16.66 -29.43 -4.58
C ASP A 308 -17.58 -28.19 -4.63
N GLY A 309 -17.47 -27.41 -5.71
CA GLY A 309 -18.24 -26.18 -5.97
C GLY A 309 -19.75 -26.38 -6.14
N LYS A 310 -20.32 -27.48 -5.62
CA LYS A 310 -21.76 -27.73 -5.50
C LYS A 310 -22.24 -27.38 -4.09
N ARG A 311 -22.19 -26.10 -3.72
CA ARG A 311 -23.06 -25.53 -2.68
C ARG A 311 -23.47 -24.12 -3.07
#